data_AF-A0A5B1QYZ1-F1
#
_entry.id   AF-A0A5B1QYZ1-F1
#
_cell.length_a   1.000
_cell.length_b   1.000
_cell.length_c   1.000
_cell.angle_alpha   90.00
_cell.angle_beta   90.00
_cell.angle_gamma   90.00
#
_symmetry.space_group_name_H-M   'P 1'
#
loop_
_entity.id
_entity.type
_entity.pdbx_description
1 polymer ?
#
loop_
_entity_poly.entity_id
_entity_poly.type
_entity_poly.pdbx_seq_one_letter_code
_entity_poly.pdbx_strand_id
1 'polypeptide(L)'
;MAGSYADVANHMDWTKKSSSPYVTTSFSFAWAIWEASRRYRANSKHEVEIAVIDARAVAGRAVTALELLRKGSPKERHPDHWKWYRFATEAQDVLVFGYVPGSAVLASIPILSLLPKLPSYFLHPDPEDADGDYTKPALFSSLTWDASPSASPRPTYQQFCQQMSEQFLRSAPDVRLRDTTAGAVRLAMGFLRPWFQRAALKDFQGAVGVVAELAYIVARWPGQWWVREHTEIWDLIQSMVHVIGEEVRDAQRVHALGEVTRLQGVVSELQLLTDEYVSVHSHSRPNSVLEHIHLDEANRPLTPPASDSGKTTDMEHETAPTIATMATAGTMTAPPATVSAGVQAQTGLPPPSTVETASCVLTSFLFGAFAAMFLINSQRRELALYVT
;
A
#
# COMPACT_ATOMS: atom_id res chain seq x y z
N MET A 1 9.63 -15.89 24.59
CA MET A 1 9.96 -17.34 24.44
C MET A 1 10.95 -17.47 23.30
N ALA A 2 12.09 -18.12 23.52
CA ALA A 2 13.05 -18.40 22.46
C ALA A 2 12.67 -19.73 21.77
N GLY A 3 12.44 -19.72 20.46
CA GLY A 3 12.18 -20.93 19.69
C GLY A 3 13.38 -21.88 19.66
N SER A 4 13.13 -23.15 19.35
CA SER A 4 14.15 -24.19 19.21
C SER A 4 14.50 -24.50 17.75
N TYR A 5 15.56 -25.30 17.55
CA TYR A 5 15.91 -25.84 16.23
C TYR A 5 14.76 -26.69 15.64
N ALA A 6 14.10 -27.49 16.47
CA ALA A 6 13.01 -28.37 16.04
C ALA A 6 11.81 -27.54 15.53
N ASP A 7 11.50 -26.41 16.18
CA ASP A 7 10.39 -25.55 15.78
C ASP A 7 10.62 -24.92 14.41
N VAL A 8 11.84 -24.42 14.14
CA VAL A 8 12.18 -23.89 12.81
C VAL A 8 12.25 -24.99 11.76
N ALA A 9 12.79 -26.17 12.09
CA ALA A 9 12.83 -27.28 11.14
C ALA A 9 11.41 -27.71 10.72
N ASN A 10 10.49 -27.81 11.68
CA ASN A 10 9.07 -28.08 11.39
C ASN A 10 8.41 -26.96 10.59
N HIS A 11 8.78 -25.70 10.80
CA HIS A 11 8.25 -24.57 10.03
C HIS A 11 8.76 -24.53 8.57
N MET A 12 10.04 -24.85 8.37
CA MET A 12 10.70 -24.79 7.07
C MET A 12 10.40 -26.02 6.19
N ASP A 13 9.96 -27.12 6.79
CA ASP A 13 9.39 -28.26 6.10
C ASP A 13 8.00 -27.90 5.55
N TRP A 14 7.90 -27.79 4.21
CA TRP A 14 6.66 -27.40 3.53
C TRP A 14 5.49 -28.35 3.82
N THR A 15 5.77 -29.62 4.18
CA THR A 15 4.72 -30.60 4.52
C THR A 15 4.13 -30.38 5.92
N LYS A 16 4.88 -29.72 6.81
CA LYS A 16 4.51 -29.46 8.21
C LYS A 16 4.22 -27.99 8.49
N LYS A 17 4.53 -27.10 7.55
CA LYS A 17 4.42 -25.64 7.70
C LYS A 17 3.04 -25.18 8.16
N SER A 18 1.95 -25.82 7.71
CA SER A 18 0.58 -25.48 8.12
C SER A 18 0.29 -25.71 9.61
N SER A 19 1.02 -26.63 10.26
CA SER A 19 0.91 -26.92 11.69
C SER A 19 1.85 -26.08 12.56
N SER A 20 2.73 -25.29 11.93
CA SER A 20 3.71 -24.49 12.63
C SER A 20 3.07 -23.24 13.27
N PRO A 21 3.47 -22.85 14.49
CA PRO A 21 2.93 -21.67 15.15
C PRO A 21 3.50 -20.36 14.62
N TYR A 22 4.39 -20.37 13.62
CA TYR A 22 5.04 -19.17 13.12
C TYR A 22 4.35 -18.59 11.87
N VAL A 23 4.30 -17.27 11.82
CA VAL A 23 4.06 -16.50 10.60
C VAL A 23 5.41 -16.18 9.96
N THR A 24 5.60 -16.57 8.68
CA THR A 24 6.81 -16.22 7.92
C THR A 24 6.73 -14.78 7.45
N THR A 25 7.75 -13.98 7.76
CA THR A 25 7.98 -12.62 7.24
C THR A 25 9.44 -12.49 6.76
N SER A 26 9.81 -11.34 6.20
CA SER A 26 11.14 -11.10 5.63
C SER A 26 11.57 -9.65 5.85
N PHE A 27 12.87 -9.41 6.05
CA PHE A 27 13.46 -8.06 6.03
C PHE A 27 13.74 -7.54 4.61
N SER A 28 13.64 -8.38 3.59
CA SER A 28 13.99 -8.03 2.21
C SER A 28 12.76 -7.60 1.41
N PHE A 29 12.69 -6.32 1.05
CA PHE A 29 11.64 -5.82 0.16
C PHE A 29 11.72 -6.46 -1.23
N ALA A 30 12.94 -6.73 -1.72
CA ALA A 30 13.17 -7.37 -3.02
C ALA A 30 12.66 -8.81 -3.01
N TRP A 31 12.87 -9.54 -1.91
CA TRP A 31 12.27 -10.87 -1.70
C TRP A 31 10.74 -10.80 -1.73
N ALA A 32 10.15 -9.83 -1.01
CA ALA A 32 8.70 -9.66 -0.97
C ALA A 32 8.11 -9.40 -2.38
N ILE A 33 8.74 -8.55 -3.19
CA ILE A 33 8.31 -8.28 -4.58
C ILE A 33 8.43 -9.54 -5.43
N TRP A 34 9.57 -10.23 -5.38
CA TRP A 34 9.80 -11.44 -6.16
C TRP A 34 8.80 -12.56 -5.81
N GLU A 35 8.62 -12.83 -4.51
CA GLU A 35 7.72 -13.88 -4.02
C GLU A 35 6.24 -13.54 -4.28
N ALA A 36 5.84 -12.28 -4.10
CA ALA A 36 4.48 -11.83 -4.41
C ALA A 36 4.17 -11.96 -5.91
N SER A 37 5.12 -11.56 -6.77
CA SER A 37 5.01 -11.69 -8.22
C SER A 37 4.90 -13.15 -8.65
N ARG A 38 5.72 -14.03 -8.07
CA ARG A 38 5.69 -15.48 -8.32
C ARG A 38 4.37 -16.11 -7.90
N ARG A 39 3.84 -15.76 -6.72
CA ARG A 39 2.54 -16.27 -6.23
C ARG A 39 1.39 -15.79 -7.09
N TYR A 40 1.39 -14.51 -7.45
CA TYR A 40 0.34 -13.95 -8.30
C TYR A 40 0.33 -14.60 -9.68
N ARG A 41 1.50 -14.81 -10.32
CA ARG A 41 1.58 -15.52 -11.61
C ARG A 41 1.19 -16.98 -11.52
N ALA A 42 1.50 -17.65 -10.40
CA ALA A 42 1.09 -19.04 -10.19
C ALA A 42 -0.43 -19.19 -10.01
N ASN A 43 -1.11 -18.18 -9.48
CA ASN A 43 -2.55 -18.20 -9.31
C ASN A 43 -3.16 -16.79 -9.39
N SER A 44 -3.42 -16.34 -10.61
CA SER A 44 -3.93 -14.98 -10.90
C SER A 44 -5.34 -14.70 -10.41
N LYS A 45 -6.05 -15.72 -9.90
CA LYS A 45 -7.39 -15.58 -9.31
C LYS A 45 -7.35 -15.04 -7.88
N HIS A 46 -6.22 -15.19 -7.19
CA HIS A 46 -6.08 -14.71 -5.82
C HIS A 46 -5.34 -13.38 -5.80
N GLU A 47 -5.88 -12.44 -5.03
CA GLU A 47 -5.19 -11.21 -4.73
C GLU A 47 -3.99 -11.50 -3.82
N VAL A 48 -2.84 -10.97 -4.20
CA VAL A 48 -1.59 -11.09 -3.45
C VAL A 48 -1.18 -9.71 -3.00
N GLU A 49 -1.08 -9.53 -1.69
CA GLU A 49 -0.66 -8.29 -1.06
C GLU A 49 0.69 -8.46 -0.35
N ILE A 50 1.39 -7.33 -0.19
CA ILE A 50 2.58 -7.22 0.67
C ILE A 50 2.20 -6.39 1.89
N ALA A 51 2.29 -7.01 3.07
CA ALA A 51 2.13 -6.32 4.35
C ALA A 51 3.48 -5.76 4.84
N VAL A 52 3.51 -4.47 5.16
CA VAL A 52 4.66 -3.80 5.78
C VAL A 52 4.44 -3.77 7.29
N ILE A 53 5.35 -4.38 8.04
CA ILE A 53 5.22 -4.62 9.47
C ILE A 53 6.27 -3.82 10.24
N ASP A 54 5.87 -3.10 11.28
CA ASP A 54 6.80 -2.49 12.24
C ASP A 54 7.47 -3.59 13.07
N ALA A 55 8.76 -3.83 12.77
CA ALA A 55 9.56 -4.83 13.46
C ALA A 55 9.64 -4.60 14.97
N ARG A 56 9.56 -3.35 15.44
CA ARG A 56 9.63 -3.00 16.88
C ARG A 56 8.40 -3.52 17.62
N ALA A 57 7.23 -3.47 16.98
CA ALA A 57 5.97 -3.94 17.55
C ALA A 57 5.90 -5.47 17.69
N VAL A 58 6.76 -6.22 16.97
CA VAL A 58 6.83 -7.68 17.03
C VAL A 58 8.13 -8.22 17.63
N ALA A 59 9.07 -7.36 18.03
CA ALA A 59 10.40 -7.75 18.49
C ALA A 59 10.38 -8.78 19.64
N GLY A 60 9.42 -8.69 20.57
CA GLY A 60 9.29 -9.63 21.69
C GLY A 60 8.85 -11.06 21.31
N ARG A 61 8.45 -11.28 20.05
CA ARG A 61 7.94 -12.57 19.54
C ARG A 61 8.50 -12.96 18.16
N ALA A 62 9.39 -12.15 17.61
CA ALA A 62 10.00 -12.39 16.31
C ALA A 62 11.43 -12.91 16.51
N VAL A 63 11.84 -13.85 15.65
CA VAL A 63 13.20 -14.40 15.64
C VAL A 63 13.61 -14.69 14.20
N THR A 64 14.87 -14.48 13.84
CA THR A 64 15.33 -14.85 12.50
C THR A 64 15.39 -16.36 12.38
N ALA A 65 14.95 -16.92 11.24
CA ALA A 65 15.05 -18.36 11.00
C ALA A 65 16.52 -18.84 11.09
N LEU A 66 17.45 -17.99 10.66
CA LEU A 66 18.88 -18.25 10.71
C LEU A 66 19.40 -18.41 12.15
N GLU A 67 18.92 -17.60 13.09
CA GLU A 67 19.28 -17.73 14.51
C GLU A 67 18.85 -19.09 15.07
N LEU A 68 17.62 -19.53 14.76
CA LEU A 68 17.11 -20.81 15.23
C LEU A 68 17.84 -22.00 14.57
N LEU A 69 18.12 -21.91 13.26
CA LEU A 69 18.85 -22.96 12.54
C LEU A 69 20.27 -23.15 13.09
N ARG A 70 20.94 -22.07 13.52
CA ARG A 70 22.28 -22.12 14.11
C ARG A 70 22.33 -22.82 15.47
N LYS A 71 21.20 -22.90 16.19
CA LYS A 71 21.12 -23.58 17.50
C LYS A 71 21.20 -25.11 17.37
N GLY A 72 20.97 -25.68 16.18
CA GLY A 72 20.98 -27.13 15.95
C GLY A 72 22.39 -27.72 15.93
N SER A 73 22.64 -28.70 16.80
CA SER A 73 23.87 -29.48 16.78
C SER A 73 23.95 -30.37 15.53
N PRO A 74 25.14 -30.79 15.06
CA PRO A 74 25.26 -31.62 13.87
C PRO A 74 24.43 -32.91 13.89
N LYS A 75 24.16 -33.47 15.08
CA LYS A 75 23.35 -34.69 15.25
C LYS A 75 21.84 -34.46 15.16
N GLU A 76 21.39 -33.25 15.45
CA GLU A 76 19.97 -32.87 15.43
C GLU A 76 19.53 -32.34 14.06
N ARG A 77 20.50 -32.05 13.16
CA ARG A 77 20.21 -31.40 11.89
C ARG A 77 19.42 -32.30 10.97
N HIS A 78 18.29 -31.77 10.48
CA HIS A 78 17.53 -32.36 9.39
C HIS A 78 18.38 -32.43 8.09
N PRO A 79 18.18 -33.42 7.20
CA PRO A 79 18.89 -33.51 5.93
C PRO A 79 18.81 -32.23 5.07
N ASP A 80 17.67 -31.55 5.09
CA ASP A 80 17.47 -30.27 4.38
C ASP A 80 18.02 -29.03 5.10
N HIS A 81 18.73 -29.18 6.23
CA HIS A 81 19.21 -28.05 7.03
C HIS A 81 19.93 -26.98 6.21
N TRP A 82 20.87 -27.37 5.35
CA TRP A 82 21.64 -26.43 4.54
C TRP A 82 20.83 -25.81 3.39
N LYS A 83 19.77 -26.47 2.95
CA LYS A 83 18.81 -25.88 2.00
C LYS A 83 18.01 -24.78 2.69
N TRP A 84 17.48 -25.05 3.88
CA TRP A 84 16.75 -24.05 4.68
C TRP A 84 17.65 -22.91 5.14
N TYR A 85 18.90 -23.19 5.49
CA TYR A 85 19.89 -22.18 5.88
C TYR A 85 20.16 -21.19 4.74
N ARG A 86 20.38 -21.70 3.52
CA ARG A 86 20.56 -20.85 2.33
C ARG A 86 19.32 -20.02 2.05
N PHE A 87 18.14 -20.66 2.00
CA PHE A 87 16.87 -19.97 1.79
C PHE A 87 16.64 -18.86 2.82
N ALA A 88 16.79 -19.16 4.11
CA ALA A 88 16.59 -18.17 5.19
C ALA A 88 17.60 -17.02 5.13
N THR A 89 18.83 -17.27 4.64
CA THR A 89 19.84 -16.23 4.42
C THR A 89 19.46 -15.31 3.27
N GLU A 90 19.05 -15.88 2.14
CA GLU A 90 18.67 -15.15 0.93
C GLU A 90 17.38 -14.33 1.13
N ALA A 91 16.36 -14.97 1.71
CA ALA A 91 15.07 -14.36 2.00
C ALA A 91 15.11 -13.42 3.20
N GLN A 92 16.19 -13.44 4.01
CA GLN A 92 16.26 -12.75 5.30
C GLN A 92 15.04 -13.08 6.18
N ASP A 93 14.75 -14.38 6.32
CA ASP A 93 13.53 -14.90 6.94
C ASP A 93 13.44 -14.53 8.43
N VAL A 94 12.28 -14.00 8.79
CA VAL A 94 11.86 -13.70 10.16
C VAL A 94 10.62 -14.50 10.48
N LEU A 95 10.62 -15.16 11.64
CA LEU A 95 9.52 -15.96 12.13
C LEU A 95 8.87 -15.24 13.30
N VAL A 96 7.61 -14.87 13.14
CA VAL A 96 6.80 -14.24 14.20
C VAL A 96 5.95 -15.31 14.87
N PHE A 97 6.15 -15.54 16.15
CA PHE A 97 5.39 -16.55 16.90
C PHE A 97 3.93 -16.13 17.09
N GLY A 98 3.01 -17.03 16.74
CA GLY A 98 1.57 -16.85 16.86
C GLY A 98 1.01 -15.95 15.77
N TYR A 99 0.93 -14.64 16.05
CA TYR A 99 0.26 -13.67 15.19
C TYR A 99 0.99 -12.33 15.13
N VAL A 100 0.79 -11.61 14.03
CA VAL A 100 1.18 -10.21 13.85
C VAL A 100 0.00 -9.34 14.28
N PRO A 101 0.13 -8.49 15.32
CA PRO A 101 -0.94 -7.58 15.72
C PRO A 101 -1.31 -6.63 14.58
N GLY A 102 -2.61 -6.34 14.39
CA GLY A 102 -3.05 -5.40 13.35
C GLY A 102 -2.43 -4.00 13.51
N SER A 103 -2.16 -3.58 14.75
CA SER A 103 -1.46 -2.33 15.05
C SER A 103 0.01 -2.31 14.61
N ALA A 104 0.62 -3.49 14.39
CA ALA A 104 1.99 -3.60 13.88
C ALA A 104 2.04 -3.54 12.34
N VAL A 105 0.91 -3.71 11.65
CA VAL A 105 0.83 -3.63 10.19
C VAL A 105 0.67 -2.17 9.80
N LEU A 106 1.72 -1.57 9.25
CA LEU A 106 1.69 -0.19 8.78
C LEU A 106 0.76 -0.08 7.57
N ALA A 107 0.97 -0.94 6.57
CA ALA A 107 0.19 -0.98 5.34
C ALA A 107 0.11 -2.42 4.79
N SER A 108 -0.94 -2.71 4.01
CA SER A 108 -1.04 -3.89 3.16
C SER A 108 -1.38 -3.44 1.75
N ILE A 109 -0.59 -3.86 0.77
CA ILE A 109 -0.62 -3.28 -0.57
C ILE A 109 -0.63 -4.35 -1.66
N PRO A 110 -1.60 -4.33 -2.59
CA PRO A 110 -1.64 -5.27 -3.70
C PRO A 110 -0.41 -5.17 -4.59
N ILE A 111 0.17 -6.31 -4.97
CA ILE A 111 1.38 -6.36 -5.80
C ILE A 111 1.20 -5.58 -7.12
N LEU A 112 0.01 -5.66 -7.72
CA LEU A 112 -0.32 -4.95 -8.95
C LEU A 112 -0.16 -3.42 -8.83
N SER A 113 -0.38 -2.87 -7.64
CA SER A 113 -0.22 -1.44 -7.40
C SER A 113 1.25 -1.02 -7.22
N LEU A 114 2.16 -1.97 -6.98
CA LEU A 114 3.59 -1.74 -6.80
C LEU A 114 4.36 -1.86 -8.13
N LEU A 115 3.91 -2.71 -9.07
CA LEU A 115 4.63 -2.93 -10.34
C LEU A 115 4.92 -1.64 -11.12
N PRO A 116 3.98 -0.69 -11.28
CA PRO A 116 4.25 0.58 -11.98
C PRO A 116 5.20 1.52 -11.22
N LYS A 117 5.51 1.21 -9.97
CA LYS A 117 6.38 2.00 -9.10
C LYS A 117 7.79 1.44 -8.98
N LEU A 118 8.07 0.30 -9.63
CA LEU A 118 9.38 -0.31 -9.60
C LEU A 118 10.42 0.58 -10.31
N PRO A 119 11.67 0.63 -9.80
CA PRO A 119 12.80 1.20 -10.50
C PRO A 119 13.00 0.60 -11.90
N SER A 120 13.64 1.34 -12.82
CA SER A 120 13.73 0.93 -14.22
C SER A 120 14.54 -0.35 -14.44
N TYR A 121 15.50 -0.67 -13.55
CA TYR A 121 16.24 -1.93 -13.60
C TYR A 121 15.41 -3.19 -13.25
N PHE A 122 14.12 -3.05 -12.91
CA PHE A 122 13.16 -4.16 -12.82
C PHE A 122 12.40 -4.38 -14.14
N LEU A 123 12.46 -3.42 -15.06
CA LEU A 123 11.61 -3.32 -16.23
C LEU A 123 12.41 -3.53 -17.50
N HIS A 124 11.80 -4.15 -18.52
CA HIS A 124 12.43 -4.29 -19.82
C HIS A 124 12.68 -2.87 -20.40
N PRO A 125 13.88 -2.58 -20.92
CA PRO A 125 14.15 -1.32 -21.60
C PRO A 125 13.31 -1.30 -22.90
N ASP A 126 12.24 -0.51 -22.89
CA ASP A 126 11.25 -0.25 -23.95
C ASP A 126 10.79 -1.46 -24.80
N PRO A 127 9.53 -1.91 -24.62
CA PRO A 127 8.81 -2.54 -25.71
C PRO A 127 8.25 -1.42 -26.59
N GLU A 128 9.00 -0.94 -27.60
CA GLU A 128 8.46 -0.04 -28.64
C GLU A 128 7.23 -0.63 -29.38
N ASP A 129 6.88 -1.91 -29.11
CA ASP A 129 5.80 -2.67 -29.75
C ASP A 129 4.64 -3.07 -28.81
N ALA A 130 4.48 -2.48 -27.62
CA ALA A 130 3.34 -2.80 -26.74
C ALA A 130 2.06 -2.09 -27.23
N ASP A 131 1.45 -2.67 -28.28
CA ASP A 131 0.12 -2.39 -28.79
C ASP A 131 -0.86 -2.15 -27.61
N GLY A 132 -1.55 -1.01 -27.61
CA GLY A 132 -2.13 -0.31 -26.44
C GLY A 132 -3.27 -1.00 -25.66
N ASP A 133 -3.26 -2.32 -25.51
CA ASP A 133 -4.20 -3.06 -24.69
C ASP A 133 -3.72 -3.16 -23.23
N TYR A 134 -4.18 -2.23 -22.40
CA TYR A 134 -3.94 -2.15 -20.95
C TYR A 134 -4.66 -3.25 -20.15
N THR A 135 -4.87 -4.43 -20.71
CA THR A 135 -5.40 -5.57 -19.94
C THR A 135 -4.34 -6.06 -18.93
N LYS A 136 -4.81 -6.60 -17.79
CA LYS A 136 -3.99 -7.06 -16.66
C LYS A 136 -2.78 -7.97 -16.99
N PRO A 137 -2.71 -8.73 -18.10
CA PRO A 137 -1.49 -9.45 -18.49
C PRO A 137 -0.27 -8.54 -18.75
N ALA A 138 -0.49 -7.29 -19.16
CA ALA A 138 0.58 -6.38 -19.59
C ALA A 138 1.49 -5.89 -18.44
N LEU A 139 0.98 -5.83 -17.20
CA LEU A 139 1.79 -5.32 -16.08
C LEU A 139 2.92 -6.28 -15.67
N PHE A 140 2.74 -7.57 -15.90
CA PHE A 140 3.78 -8.56 -15.61
C PHE A 140 4.70 -8.83 -16.79
N SER A 141 4.27 -8.57 -18.03
CA SER A 141 5.12 -8.72 -19.22
C SER A 141 6.23 -7.66 -19.28
N SER A 142 6.07 -6.53 -18.60
CA SER A 142 7.11 -5.50 -18.50
C SER A 142 8.26 -5.86 -17.56
N LEU A 143 8.10 -6.88 -16.69
CA LEU A 143 9.12 -7.27 -15.72
C LEU A 143 10.22 -8.10 -16.38
N THR A 144 11.48 -7.80 -16.08
CA THR A 144 12.62 -8.48 -16.71
C THR A 144 12.87 -9.91 -16.27
N TRP A 145 12.19 -10.38 -15.23
CA TRP A 145 12.27 -11.75 -14.77
C TRP A 145 10.98 -12.51 -15.05
N ASP A 146 11.15 -13.74 -15.54
CA ASP A 146 10.01 -14.63 -15.74
C ASP A 146 9.70 -15.49 -14.51
N ALA A 147 8.90 -14.97 -13.58
CA ALA A 147 8.37 -15.77 -12.48
C ALA A 147 7.23 -16.74 -12.87
N SER A 148 7.02 -17.04 -14.16
CA SER A 148 6.00 -17.98 -14.60
C SER A 148 6.26 -19.39 -14.06
N PRO A 149 5.24 -20.11 -13.55
CA PRO A 149 5.38 -21.50 -13.15
C PRO A 149 5.77 -22.43 -14.29
N SER A 150 5.58 -22.01 -15.56
CA SER A 150 5.94 -22.74 -16.77
C SER A 150 7.41 -22.55 -17.20
N ALA A 151 8.14 -21.61 -16.59
CA ALA A 151 9.56 -21.42 -16.89
C ALA A 151 10.37 -22.65 -16.41
N SER A 152 11.13 -23.26 -17.32
CA SER A 152 12.01 -24.39 -17.03
C SER A 152 13.45 -24.05 -17.44
N PRO A 153 14.40 -23.94 -16.50
CA PRO A 153 14.23 -24.10 -15.04
C PRO A 153 13.47 -22.94 -14.39
N ARG A 154 12.81 -23.20 -13.26
CA ARG A 154 12.16 -22.14 -12.47
C ARG A 154 13.23 -21.15 -11.98
N PRO A 155 13.04 -19.83 -12.15
CA PRO A 155 14.04 -18.88 -11.73
C PRO A 155 14.20 -18.91 -10.21
N THR A 156 15.46 -18.92 -9.79
CA THR A 156 15.83 -18.79 -8.38
C THR A 156 15.87 -17.32 -7.98
N TYR A 157 15.71 -17.04 -6.70
CA TYR A 157 15.87 -15.67 -6.19
C TYR A 157 17.30 -15.15 -6.43
N GLN A 158 18.31 -16.02 -6.36
CA GLN A 158 19.69 -15.66 -6.70
C GLN A 158 19.81 -15.15 -8.15
N GLN A 159 19.19 -15.84 -9.12
CA GLN A 159 19.17 -15.39 -10.51
C GLN A 159 18.45 -14.06 -10.66
N PHE A 160 17.33 -13.87 -9.97
CA PHE A 160 16.65 -12.58 -9.93
C PHE A 160 17.56 -11.46 -9.39
N CYS A 161 18.23 -11.66 -8.26
CA CYS A 161 19.16 -10.68 -7.71
C CYS A 161 20.31 -10.37 -8.68
N GLN A 162 20.87 -11.39 -9.32
CA GLN A 162 21.93 -11.22 -10.31
C GLN A 162 21.44 -10.39 -11.51
N GLN A 163 20.28 -10.73 -12.06
CA GLN A 163 19.68 -10.00 -13.19
C GLN A 163 19.43 -8.53 -12.88
N MET A 164 18.82 -8.22 -11.73
CA MET A 164 18.58 -6.83 -11.32
C MET A 164 19.89 -6.07 -11.11
N SER A 165 20.88 -6.74 -10.49
CA SER A 165 22.22 -6.14 -10.27
C SER A 165 22.91 -5.84 -11.59
N GLU A 166 22.90 -6.77 -12.54
CA GLU A 166 23.49 -6.57 -13.87
C GLU A 166 22.80 -5.45 -14.64
N GLN A 167 21.47 -5.37 -14.61
CA GLN A 167 20.72 -4.29 -15.27
C GLN A 167 21.03 -2.93 -14.64
N PHE A 168 21.10 -2.85 -13.32
CA PHE A 168 21.53 -1.65 -12.62
C PHE A 168 22.95 -1.24 -13.02
N LEU A 169 23.89 -2.19 -13.09
CA LEU A 169 25.28 -1.92 -13.48
C LEU A 169 25.42 -1.44 -14.94
N ARG A 170 24.61 -1.97 -15.85
CA ARG A 170 24.58 -1.55 -17.27
C ARG A 170 23.90 -0.20 -17.47
N SER A 171 23.12 0.27 -16.49
CA SER A 171 22.38 1.52 -16.61
C SER A 171 23.33 2.74 -16.58
N ALA A 172 23.01 3.76 -17.37
CA ALA A 172 23.72 5.03 -17.36
C ALA A 172 23.74 5.65 -15.94
N PRO A 173 24.79 6.38 -15.55
CA PRO A 173 24.89 7.02 -14.23
C PRO A 173 23.65 7.84 -13.85
N ASP A 174 23.08 8.61 -14.79
CA ASP A 174 21.89 9.42 -14.56
C ASP A 174 20.65 8.57 -14.24
N VAL A 175 20.51 7.42 -14.93
CA VAL A 175 19.43 6.46 -14.67
C VAL A 175 19.58 5.83 -13.30
N ARG A 176 20.82 5.45 -12.92
CA ARG A 176 21.11 4.93 -11.58
C ARG A 176 20.81 5.95 -10.50
N LEU A 177 21.19 7.22 -10.69
CA LEU A 177 20.88 8.30 -9.75
C LEU A 177 19.36 8.50 -9.63
N ARG A 178 18.63 8.54 -10.74
CA ARG A 178 17.16 8.65 -10.76
C ARG A 178 16.49 7.49 -10.02
N ASP A 179 16.93 6.26 -10.29
CA ASP A 179 16.34 5.05 -9.70
C ASP A 179 16.65 4.94 -8.20
N THR A 180 17.84 5.34 -7.77
CA THR A 180 18.25 5.37 -6.36
C THR A 180 17.75 6.57 -5.57
N THR A 181 17.13 7.56 -6.23
CA THR A 181 16.48 8.70 -5.58
C THR A 181 14.96 8.63 -5.78
N ALA A 182 14.44 9.26 -6.83
CA ALA A 182 13.01 9.33 -7.12
C ALA A 182 12.37 7.95 -7.28
N GLY A 183 13.06 6.98 -7.89
CA GLY A 183 12.58 5.60 -8.02
C GLY A 183 12.40 4.93 -6.66
N ALA A 184 13.39 5.06 -5.78
CA ALA A 184 13.36 4.50 -4.44
C ALA A 184 12.28 5.14 -3.56
N VAL A 185 12.14 6.48 -3.62
CA VAL A 185 11.06 7.22 -2.94
C VAL A 185 9.68 6.78 -3.45
N ARG A 186 9.53 6.65 -4.77
CA ARG A 186 8.27 6.21 -5.39
C ARG A 186 7.88 4.81 -4.92
N LEU A 187 8.83 3.88 -4.84
CA LEU A 187 8.56 2.53 -4.36
C LEU A 187 8.26 2.49 -2.85
N ALA A 188 9.02 3.22 -2.03
CA ALA A 188 8.77 3.31 -0.59
C ALA A 188 7.41 3.94 -0.27
N MET A 189 7.06 5.03 -0.93
CA MET A 189 5.70 5.60 -0.89
C MET A 189 4.68 4.57 -1.41
N GLY A 190 5.05 3.81 -2.44
CA GLY A 190 4.28 2.68 -2.93
C GLY A 190 3.90 1.69 -1.84
N PHE A 191 4.83 1.35 -0.95
CA PHE A 191 4.66 0.44 0.19
C PHE A 191 3.93 1.06 1.39
N LEU A 192 4.09 2.35 1.64
CA LEU A 192 3.65 3.00 2.87
C LEU A 192 2.50 4.01 2.68
N ARG A 193 2.02 4.25 1.45
CA ARG A 193 1.05 5.32 1.15
C ARG A 193 -0.17 5.38 2.09
N PRO A 194 -0.93 4.29 2.35
CA PRO A 194 -2.10 4.35 3.22
C PRO A 194 -1.75 4.68 4.67
N TRP A 195 -0.57 4.25 5.12
CA TRP A 195 -0.05 4.59 6.44
C TRP A 195 0.40 6.05 6.49
N PHE A 196 1.23 6.48 5.54
CA PHE A 196 1.83 7.80 5.48
C PHE A 196 0.77 8.90 5.42
N GLN A 197 -0.29 8.71 4.62
CA GLN A 197 -1.43 9.63 4.57
C GLN A 197 -2.08 9.85 5.93
N ARG A 198 -2.14 8.83 6.80
CA ARG A 198 -2.72 8.97 8.15
C ARG A 198 -1.69 9.49 9.16
N ALA A 199 -0.43 9.06 9.03
CA ALA A 199 0.65 9.39 9.94
C ALA A 199 1.12 10.84 9.77
N ALA A 200 1.20 11.36 8.54
CA ALA A 200 1.65 12.71 8.23
C ALA A 200 0.81 13.81 8.90
N LEU A 201 -0.46 13.56 9.18
CA LEU A 201 -1.34 14.48 9.92
C LEU A 201 -1.08 14.50 11.42
N LYS A 202 -0.56 13.40 11.98
CA LYS A 202 -0.37 13.22 13.44
C LYS A 202 1.06 13.49 13.86
N ASP A 203 2.00 12.93 13.13
CA ASP A 203 3.44 13.03 13.36
C ASP A 203 4.14 13.11 12.00
N PHE A 204 4.23 14.34 11.50
CA PHE A 204 4.79 14.60 10.17
C PHE A 204 6.24 14.16 10.05
N GLN A 205 7.07 14.56 11.02
CA GLN A 205 8.51 14.30 10.98
C GLN A 205 8.81 12.80 11.14
N GLY A 206 8.10 12.11 12.04
CA GLY A 206 8.22 10.66 12.16
C GLY A 206 7.76 9.92 10.89
N ALA A 207 6.67 10.37 10.26
CA ALA A 207 6.18 9.79 9.02
C ALA A 207 7.19 9.96 7.86
N VAL A 208 7.75 11.16 7.70
CA VAL A 208 8.80 11.46 6.72
C VAL A 208 10.05 10.61 6.99
N GLY A 209 10.47 10.50 8.25
CA GLY A 209 11.62 9.69 8.65
C GLY A 209 11.48 8.23 8.24
N VAL A 210 10.35 7.59 8.56
CA VAL A 210 10.11 6.17 8.22
C VAL A 210 10.09 5.92 6.71
N VAL A 211 9.45 6.81 5.93
CA VAL A 211 9.44 6.67 4.47
C VAL A 211 10.84 6.89 3.88
N ALA A 212 11.58 7.88 4.37
CA ALA A 212 12.94 8.17 3.92
C ALA A 212 13.89 7.00 4.24
N GLU A 213 13.79 6.40 5.42
CA GLU A 213 14.55 5.20 5.78
C GLU A 213 14.25 4.02 4.85
N LEU A 214 12.96 3.73 4.58
CA LEU A 214 12.59 2.68 3.64
C LEU A 214 13.09 2.98 2.22
N ALA A 215 12.95 4.22 1.75
CA ALA A 215 13.47 4.65 0.46
C ALA A 215 14.99 4.48 0.39
N TYR A 216 15.72 4.80 1.45
CA TYR A 216 17.18 4.60 1.48
C TYR A 216 17.58 3.13 1.48
N ILE A 217 16.82 2.26 2.15
CA ILE A 217 17.00 0.80 2.06
C ILE A 217 16.79 0.32 0.62
N VAL A 218 15.74 0.82 -0.06
CA VAL A 218 15.49 0.52 -1.48
C VAL A 218 16.63 1.03 -2.36
N ALA A 219 17.10 2.26 -2.14
CA ALA A 219 18.17 2.88 -2.91
C ALA A 219 19.50 2.11 -2.84
N ARG A 220 19.79 1.49 -1.69
CA ARG A 220 20.99 0.67 -1.48
C ARG A 220 20.96 -0.67 -2.21
N TRP A 221 19.83 -1.04 -2.78
CA TRP A 221 19.67 -2.27 -3.55
C TRP A 221 19.44 -1.94 -5.04
N PRO A 222 20.09 -2.63 -6.00
CA PRO A 222 21.09 -3.69 -5.81
C PRO A 222 22.53 -3.16 -5.61
N GLY A 223 22.77 -1.86 -5.80
CA GLY A 223 24.12 -1.27 -5.80
C GLY A 223 24.50 -0.54 -4.51
N GLN A 224 24.75 -1.26 -3.41
CA GLN A 224 25.10 -0.61 -2.14
C GLN A 224 26.35 0.30 -2.23
N TRP A 225 27.32 -0.09 -3.06
CA TRP A 225 28.54 0.69 -3.31
C TRP A 225 28.21 2.06 -3.94
N TRP A 226 27.24 2.11 -4.85
CA TRP A 226 26.82 3.33 -5.53
C TRP A 226 26.34 4.38 -4.54
N VAL A 227 25.48 3.98 -3.60
CA VAL A 227 24.97 4.88 -2.55
C VAL A 227 26.06 5.32 -1.56
N ARG A 228 27.11 4.50 -1.36
CA ARG A 228 28.25 4.91 -0.53
C ARG A 228 29.11 5.98 -1.20
N GLU A 229 29.23 5.93 -2.52
CA GLU A 229 29.98 6.90 -3.32
C GLU A 229 29.21 8.20 -3.56
N HIS A 230 27.88 8.15 -3.48
CA HIS A 230 26.96 9.28 -3.71
C HIS A 230 26.20 9.61 -2.42
N THR A 231 26.88 10.24 -1.47
CA THR A 231 26.33 10.56 -0.15
C THR A 231 25.13 11.52 -0.22
N GLU A 232 25.02 12.32 -1.28
CA GLU A 232 23.91 13.23 -1.55
C GLU A 232 22.56 12.52 -1.74
N ILE A 233 22.57 11.21 -2.05
CA ILE A 233 21.33 10.42 -2.24
C ILE A 233 20.45 10.47 -0.99
N TRP A 234 21.03 10.44 0.21
CA TRP A 234 20.26 10.52 1.45
C TRP A 234 19.54 11.87 1.57
N ASP A 235 20.25 12.97 1.37
CA ASP A 235 19.69 14.32 1.47
C ASP A 235 18.60 14.56 0.40
N LEU A 236 18.82 14.04 -0.81
CA LEU A 236 17.83 14.06 -1.89
C LEU A 236 16.57 13.26 -1.52
N ILE A 237 16.72 12.04 -0.99
CA ILE A 237 15.59 11.22 -0.53
C ILE A 237 14.82 11.95 0.57
N GLN A 238 15.50 12.46 1.60
CA GLN A 238 14.85 13.19 2.69
C GLN A 238 14.07 14.41 2.17
N SER A 239 14.71 15.20 1.30
CA SER A 239 14.09 16.39 0.69
C SER A 239 12.86 16.02 -0.15
N MET A 240 12.95 14.99 -1.00
CA MET A 240 11.84 14.52 -1.82
C MET A 240 10.67 14.02 -0.96
N VAL A 241 10.93 13.21 0.05
CA VAL A 241 9.88 12.68 0.95
C VAL A 241 9.24 13.81 1.75
N HIS A 242 10.02 14.79 2.20
CA HIS A 242 9.50 15.96 2.90
C HIS A 242 8.56 16.79 2.02
N VAL A 243 8.96 17.11 0.78
CA VAL A 243 8.13 17.86 -0.17
C VAL A 243 6.84 17.09 -0.51
N ILE A 244 6.95 15.79 -0.79
CA ILE A 244 5.77 14.93 -1.00
C ILE A 244 4.87 14.92 0.24
N GLY A 245 5.47 14.93 1.42
CA GLY A 245 4.77 14.97 2.69
C GLY A 245 3.95 16.23 2.89
N GLU A 246 4.53 17.40 2.63
CA GLU A 246 3.81 18.68 2.69
C GLU A 246 2.66 18.70 1.68
N GLU A 247 2.90 18.26 0.44
CA GLU A 247 1.86 18.17 -0.59
C GLU A 247 0.69 17.24 -0.16
N VAL A 248 0.99 16.09 0.46
CA VAL A 248 -0.04 15.18 0.98
C VAL A 248 -0.85 15.85 2.11
N ARG A 249 -0.21 16.62 2.99
CA ARG A 249 -0.89 17.34 4.08
C ARG A 249 -1.78 18.45 3.54
N ASP A 250 -1.29 19.22 2.58
CA ASP A 250 -2.04 20.30 1.96
C ASP A 250 -3.24 19.75 1.16
N ALA A 251 -3.04 18.70 0.37
CA ALA A 251 -4.13 18.04 -0.34
C ALA A 251 -5.23 17.51 0.63
N GLN A 252 -4.83 16.94 1.76
CA GLN A 252 -5.77 16.47 2.78
C GLN A 252 -6.49 17.63 3.48
N ARG A 253 -5.82 18.75 3.71
CA ARG A 253 -6.43 19.95 4.28
C ARG A 253 -7.47 20.53 3.35
N VAL A 254 -7.16 20.63 2.06
CA VAL A 254 -8.10 21.09 1.02
C VAL A 254 -9.30 20.16 0.92
N HIS A 255 -9.08 18.84 0.93
CA HIS A 255 -10.17 17.86 0.95
C HIS A 255 -11.07 18.00 2.19
N ALA A 256 -10.48 18.17 3.38
CA ALA A 256 -11.23 18.36 4.61
C ALA A 256 -12.09 19.64 4.58
N LEU A 257 -11.57 20.75 4.06
CA LEU A 257 -12.32 22.00 3.88
C LEU A 257 -13.47 21.85 2.87
N GLY A 258 -13.25 21.11 1.78
CA GLY A 258 -14.29 20.78 0.82
C GLY A 258 -15.43 19.97 1.45
N GLU A 259 -15.08 18.97 2.27
CA GLU A 259 -16.08 18.16 2.98
C GLU A 259 -16.86 18.97 4.03
N VAL A 260 -16.20 19.86 4.78
CA VAL A 260 -16.90 20.76 5.71
C VAL A 260 -17.88 21.66 4.97
N THR A 261 -17.47 22.25 3.84
CA THR A 261 -18.33 23.09 3.01
C THR A 261 -19.54 22.31 2.48
N ARG A 262 -19.31 21.07 2.02
CA ARG A 262 -20.38 20.17 1.56
C ARG A 262 -21.37 19.85 2.69
N LEU A 263 -20.86 19.54 3.89
CA LEU A 263 -21.69 19.24 5.06
C LEU A 263 -22.47 20.47 5.56
N GLN A 264 -21.89 21.67 5.48
CA GLN A 264 -22.62 22.92 5.75
C GLN A 264 -23.79 23.12 4.79
N GLY A 265 -23.62 22.78 3.50
CA GLY A 265 -24.70 22.75 2.53
C GLY A 265 -25.84 21.82 2.95
N VAL A 266 -25.51 20.56 3.28
CA VAL A 266 -26.50 19.56 3.74
C VAL A 266 -27.22 20.02 5.02
N VAL A 267 -26.50 20.58 5.99
CA VAL A 267 -27.11 21.11 7.23
C VAL A 267 -28.03 22.28 6.93
N SER A 268 -27.67 23.17 6.00
CA SER A 268 -28.50 24.30 5.59
C SER A 268 -29.80 23.83 4.91
N GLU A 269 -29.72 22.82 4.04
CA GLU A 269 -30.89 22.20 3.41
C GLU A 269 -31.81 21.53 4.45
N LEU A 270 -31.24 20.79 5.42
CA LEU A 270 -32.00 20.19 6.51
C LEU A 270 -32.67 21.24 7.41
N GLN A 271 -32.00 22.37 7.64
CA GLN A 271 -32.56 23.47 8.41
C GLN A 271 -33.75 24.09 7.67
N LEU A 272 -33.64 24.35 6.36
CA LEU A 272 -34.75 24.85 5.55
C LEU A 272 -35.96 23.89 5.56
N LEU A 273 -35.73 22.58 5.42
CA LEU A 273 -36.78 21.57 5.50
C LEU A 273 -37.46 21.54 6.87
N THR A 274 -36.69 21.74 7.94
CA THR A 274 -37.23 21.81 9.31
C THR A 274 -38.08 23.06 9.50
N ASP A 275 -37.61 24.21 9.02
CA ASP A 275 -38.34 25.48 9.09
C ASP A 275 -39.65 25.41 8.28
N GLU A 276 -39.63 24.80 7.09
CA GLU A 276 -40.82 24.53 6.28
C GLU A 276 -41.81 23.62 7.02
N TYR A 277 -41.34 22.51 7.60
CA TYR A 277 -42.17 21.60 8.38
C TYR A 277 -42.84 22.31 9.56
N VAL A 278 -42.08 23.10 10.32
CA VAL A 278 -42.59 23.88 11.47
C VAL A 278 -43.63 24.90 11.00
N SER A 279 -43.37 25.59 9.89
CA SER A 279 -44.32 26.55 9.29
C SER A 279 -45.67 25.89 8.94
N VAL A 280 -45.65 24.77 8.20
CA VAL A 280 -46.86 24.03 7.81
C VAL A 280 -47.64 23.52 9.03
N HIS A 281 -46.93 23.02 10.05
CA HIS A 281 -47.58 22.49 11.26
C HIS A 281 -48.06 23.58 12.23
N SER A 282 -47.44 24.75 12.23
CA SER A 282 -47.90 25.89 13.02
C SER A 282 -49.26 26.43 12.54
N HIS A 283 -49.55 26.31 11.23
CA HIS A 283 -50.83 26.70 10.64
C HIS A 283 -51.91 25.60 10.71
N SER A 284 -51.53 24.34 10.92
CA SER A 284 -52.47 23.21 11.09
C SER A 284 -52.85 22.92 12.54
N ARG A 285 -52.62 23.83 13.49
CA ARG A 285 -53.36 23.80 14.76
C ARG A 285 -54.74 24.42 14.51
N PRO A 286 -55.82 23.63 14.33
CA PRO A 286 -57.15 24.19 14.38
C PRO A 286 -57.32 24.85 15.76
N ASN A 287 -57.89 26.05 15.78
CA ASN A 287 -58.46 26.63 16.98
C ASN A 287 -59.48 25.64 17.57
N SER A 288 -59.00 24.74 18.42
CA SER A 288 -59.84 23.96 19.32
C SER A 288 -60.38 24.95 20.33
N VAL A 289 -61.60 25.36 20.02
CA VAL A 289 -62.57 26.03 20.86
C VAL A 289 -62.37 25.70 22.34
N LEU A 290 -62.29 26.78 23.09
CA LEU A 290 -62.48 26.90 24.52
C LEU A 290 -63.75 26.15 24.95
N GLU A 291 -63.63 24.96 25.54
CA GLU A 291 -64.67 24.44 26.43
C GLU A 291 -64.10 24.38 27.85
N HIS A 292 -64.71 25.21 28.70
CA HIS A 292 -64.56 25.25 30.14
C HIS A 292 -64.77 23.86 30.76
N ILE A 293 -63.76 23.31 31.43
CA ILE A 293 -63.99 22.35 32.52
C ILE A 293 -63.28 22.87 33.77
N HIS A 294 -64.11 23.45 34.63
CA HIS A 294 -63.89 23.65 36.05
C HIS A 294 -63.90 22.26 36.70
N LEU A 295 -62.88 21.91 37.49
CA LEU A 295 -63.02 20.99 38.62
C LEU A 295 -61.83 21.11 39.59
N ASP A 296 -62.21 21.42 40.82
CA ASP A 296 -61.55 21.41 42.12
C ASP A 296 -60.31 20.52 42.35
N GLU A 297 -59.34 21.14 43.01
CA GLU A 297 -58.90 20.82 44.39
C GLU A 297 -58.90 19.34 44.83
N ALA A 298 -57.70 18.76 45.04
CA ALA A 298 -57.28 18.23 46.35
C ALA A 298 -55.94 17.48 46.29
N ASN A 299 -55.02 17.93 47.16
CA ASN A 299 -53.97 17.18 47.85
C ASN A 299 -53.87 15.66 47.60
N ARG A 300 -52.69 15.18 47.19
CA ARG A 300 -52.14 13.91 47.71
C ARG A 300 -50.61 13.85 47.67
N PRO A 301 -49.95 13.27 48.69
CA PRO A 301 -48.50 13.30 48.85
C PRO A 301 -47.78 12.12 48.19
N LEU A 302 -46.47 12.34 48.01
CA LEU A 302 -45.40 11.43 47.59
C LEU A 302 -45.49 9.99 48.13
N THR A 303 -45.28 9.01 47.24
CA THR A 303 -44.64 7.72 47.54
C THR A 303 -43.86 7.20 46.33
N PRO A 304 -42.63 6.70 46.49
CA PRO A 304 -41.88 6.02 45.44
C PRO A 304 -42.20 4.51 45.43
N PRO A 305 -42.25 3.82 44.28
CA PRO A 305 -42.22 2.38 44.27
C PRO A 305 -40.80 1.85 44.19
N ALA A 306 -40.65 0.73 44.86
CA ALA A 306 -39.43 0.04 45.20
C ALA A 306 -38.75 -0.65 44.02
N SER A 307 -37.48 -0.93 44.25
CA SER A 307 -36.69 -2.00 43.67
C SER A 307 -37.48 -3.32 43.69
N ASP A 308 -37.47 -4.03 42.56
CA ASP A 308 -37.78 -5.46 42.56
C ASP A 308 -36.76 -6.24 41.73
N SER A 309 -36.43 -7.40 42.28
CA SER A 309 -35.36 -8.32 41.94
C SER A 309 -36.00 -9.66 41.61
N GLY A 310 -35.67 -10.22 40.43
CA GLY A 310 -36.02 -11.60 40.04
C GLY A 310 -35.83 -11.73 38.53
N LYS A 311 -34.85 -12.44 37.97
CA LYS A 311 -34.43 -13.85 38.09
C LYS A 311 -35.50 -14.83 37.59
N THR A 312 -35.32 -15.31 36.35
CA THR A 312 -35.46 -16.69 35.82
C THR A 312 -35.46 -16.62 34.27
N THR A 313 -34.40 -17.06 33.58
CA THR A 313 -34.29 -18.38 32.88
C THR A 313 -35.47 -18.68 31.95
N ASP A 314 -35.25 -18.68 30.63
CA ASP A 314 -34.97 -19.91 29.89
C ASP A 314 -34.60 -19.69 28.41
N MET A 315 -33.69 -20.57 27.99
CA MET A 315 -33.39 -21.11 26.66
C MET A 315 -34.23 -20.66 25.46
N GLU A 316 -33.57 -20.09 24.44
CA GLU A 316 -33.94 -20.41 23.06
C GLU A 316 -32.72 -20.48 22.13
N HIS A 317 -32.78 -21.48 21.26
CA HIS A 317 -31.72 -22.07 20.47
C HIS A 317 -31.88 -21.55 19.05
N GLU A 318 -31.10 -20.54 18.63
CA GLU A 318 -31.23 -20.01 17.26
C GLU A 318 -30.09 -20.47 16.36
N THR A 319 -30.49 -21.40 15.50
CA THR A 319 -29.78 -22.00 14.37
C THR A 319 -29.43 -20.99 13.28
N ALA A 320 -28.23 -21.15 12.72
CA ALA A 320 -27.79 -20.52 11.48
C ALA A 320 -28.68 -20.90 10.27
N PRO A 321 -28.68 -20.09 9.20
CA PRO A 321 -28.87 -20.61 7.86
C PRO A 321 -27.60 -20.45 7.02
N THR A 322 -27.06 -21.60 6.66
CA THR A 322 -26.28 -21.86 5.45
C THR A 322 -27.06 -21.39 4.22
N ILE A 323 -26.46 -20.57 3.36
CA ILE A 323 -26.92 -20.39 1.98
C ILE A 323 -25.83 -20.90 1.04
N ALA A 324 -26.18 -22.00 0.38
CA ALA A 324 -25.43 -22.64 -0.68
C ALA A 324 -25.68 -21.95 -2.02
N THR A 325 -24.58 -21.79 -2.75
CA THR A 325 -24.38 -22.01 -4.19
C THR A 325 -25.61 -22.33 -5.06
N MET A 326 -25.86 -21.47 -6.06
CA MET A 326 -26.38 -21.93 -7.36
C MET A 326 -25.53 -21.36 -8.49
N ALA A 327 -25.05 -22.29 -9.32
CA ALA A 327 -24.41 -22.06 -10.59
C ALA A 327 -25.47 -22.01 -11.69
N THR A 328 -25.29 -21.15 -12.69
CA THR A 328 -25.97 -21.27 -13.98
C THR A 328 -24.99 -21.00 -15.10
N ALA A 329 -24.88 -21.97 -16.01
CA ALA A 329 -24.01 -21.96 -17.17
C ALA A 329 -24.80 -21.60 -18.44
N GLY A 330 -24.12 -20.90 -19.35
CA GLY A 330 -24.20 -21.07 -20.81
C GLY A 330 -25.32 -20.34 -21.56
N THR A 331 -24.96 -19.54 -22.57
CA THR A 331 -25.12 -19.93 -24.01
C THR A 331 -24.56 -18.83 -24.93
N MET A 332 -23.87 -19.29 -25.98
CA MET A 332 -23.23 -18.53 -27.05
C MET A 332 -24.25 -17.97 -28.07
N THR A 333 -23.95 -16.82 -28.68
CA THR A 333 -24.27 -16.57 -30.10
C THR A 333 -23.39 -15.47 -30.69
N ALA A 334 -22.95 -15.69 -31.94
CA ALA A 334 -22.00 -14.92 -32.73
C ALA A 334 -22.72 -13.95 -33.72
N PRO A 335 -21.99 -13.14 -34.53
CA PRO A 335 -22.39 -11.79 -34.98
C PRO A 335 -22.98 -11.73 -36.40
N PRO A 336 -23.24 -10.51 -36.93
CA PRO A 336 -22.75 -10.21 -38.27
C PRO A 336 -22.22 -8.77 -38.53
N ALA A 337 -21.15 -8.75 -39.33
CA ALA A 337 -20.76 -7.89 -40.47
C ALA A 337 -21.13 -6.39 -40.59
N THR A 338 -20.07 -5.56 -40.61
CA THR A 338 -19.55 -4.66 -41.66
C THR A 338 -20.50 -3.92 -42.64
N VAL A 339 -20.47 -2.57 -42.66
CA VAL A 339 -20.54 -1.72 -43.88
C VAL A 339 -19.85 -0.33 -43.69
N SER A 340 -18.84 -0.10 -44.55
CA SER A 340 -18.36 1.12 -45.26
C SER A 340 -18.24 2.55 -44.69
N ALA A 341 -17.00 3.05 -44.87
CA ALA A 341 -16.55 4.25 -45.62
C ALA A 341 -16.92 5.68 -45.18
N GLY A 342 -15.87 6.50 -45.03
CA GLY A 342 -15.95 7.97 -45.03
C GLY A 342 -14.60 8.64 -44.77
N VAL A 343 -13.81 8.85 -45.82
CA VAL A 343 -12.62 9.72 -45.80
C VAL A 343 -13.10 11.18 -45.80
N GLN A 344 -12.84 11.92 -44.72
CA GLN A 344 -12.87 13.38 -44.71
C GLN A 344 -11.68 13.94 -43.93
N ALA A 345 -10.90 14.77 -44.62
CA ALA A 345 -9.86 15.59 -44.04
C ALA A 345 -10.47 16.69 -43.16
N GLN A 346 -10.08 16.73 -41.89
CA GLN A 346 -10.33 17.87 -41.00
C GLN A 346 -9.03 18.22 -40.28
N THR A 347 -8.43 19.32 -40.70
CA THR A 347 -7.43 20.06 -39.93
C THR A 347 -8.17 20.79 -38.80
N GLY A 348 -8.38 20.09 -37.69
CA GLY A 348 -8.86 20.67 -36.45
C GLY A 348 -8.06 20.03 -35.33
N LEU A 349 -7.00 20.72 -34.88
CA LEU A 349 -6.26 20.30 -33.69
C LEU A 349 -7.25 20.32 -32.51
N PRO A 350 -7.48 19.17 -31.84
CA PRO A 350 -8.35 19.13 -30.68
C PRO A 350 -7.78 20.01 -29.57
N PRO A 351 -8.63 20.65 -28.74
CA PRO A 351 -8.16 21.39 -27.59
C PRO A 351 -7.31 20.46 -26.71
N PRO A 352 -6.13 20.92 -26.25
CA PRO A 352 -5.20 20.08 -25.50
C PRO A 352 -5.92 19.49 -24.30
N SER A 353 -5.73 18.19 -24.07
CA SER A 353 -6.40 17.53 -22.97
C SER A 353 -5.91 18.12 -21.65
N THR A 354 -6.77 18.12 -20.63
CA THR A 354 -6.41 18.56 -19.28
C THR A 354 -5.19 17.82 -18.73
N VAL A 355 -4.94 16.60 -19.21
CA VAL A 355 -3.79 15.77 -18.88
C VAL A 355 -2.50 16.30 -19.53
N GLU A 356 -2.55 16.75 -20.78
CA GLU A 356 -1.40 17.37 -21.46
C GLU A 356 -1.03 18.71 -20.82
N THR A 357 -2.04 19.50 -20.43
CA THR A 357 -1.82 20.76 -19.72
C THR A 357 -1.18 20.52 -18.35
N ALA A 358 -1.67 19.54 -17.59
CA ALA A 358 -1.08 19.17 -16.30
C ALA A 358 0.36 18.64 -16.43
N SER A 359 0.63 17.85 -17.47
CA SER A 359 1.99 17.37 -17.78
C SER A 359 2.95 18.51 -18.10
N CYS A 360 2.53 19.47 -18.93
CA CYS A 360 3.33 20.67 -19.26
C CYS A 360 3.61 21.55 -18.04
N VAL A 361 2.64 21.72 -17.14
CA VAL A 361 2.83 22.49 -15.90
C VAL A 361 3.80 21.78 -14.96
N LEU A 362 3.68 20.47 -14.81
CA LEU A 362 4.55 19.67 -13.94
C LEU A 362 5.99 19.64 -14.45
N THR A 363 6.20 19.45 -15.76
CA THR A 363 7.54 19.47 -16.36
C THR A 363 8.19 20.85 -16.29
N SER A 364 7.42 21.91 -16.51
CA SER A 364 7.90 23.29 -16.38
C SER A 364 8.29 23.63 -14.93
N PHE A 365 7.52 23.16 -13.95
CA PHE A 365 7.84 23.34 -12.53
C PHE A 365 9.11 22.58 -12.13
N LEU A 366 9.24 21.31 -12.53
CA LEU A 366 10.43 20.51 -12.23
C LEU A 366 11.69 21.05 -12.90
N PHE A 367 11.59 21.51 -14.14
CA PHE A 367 12.70 22.14 -14.84
C PHE A 367 13.10 23.48 -14.19
N GLY A 368 12.12 24.29 -13.78
CA GLY A 368 12.35 25.54 -13.03
C GLY A 368 13.02 25.31 -11.68
N ALA A 369 12.57 24.32 -10.91
CA ALA A 369 13.16 23.94 -9.64
C ALA A 369 14.61 23.42 -9.80
N PHE A 370 14.86 22.62 -10.84
CA PHE A 370 16.20 22.13 -11.17
C PHE A 370 17.15 23.28 -11.54
N ALA A 371 16.71 24.20 -12.42
CA ALA A 371 17.50 25.37 -12.80
C ALA A 371 17.78 26.30 -11.61
N ALA A 372 16.79 26.50 -10.73
CA ALA A 372 16.96 27.29 -9.50
C ALA A 372 17.99 26.65 -8.55
N MET A 373 17.98 25.33 -8.40
CA MET A 373 19.00 24.62 -7.61
C MET A 373 20.40 24.77 -8.22
N PHE A 374 20.54 24.76 -9.55
CA PHE A 374 21.84 25.01 -10.21
C PHE A 374 22.34 26.44 -10.02
N LEU A 375 21.45 27.43 -10.04
CA LEU A 375 21.81 28.84 -9.80
C LEU A 375 22.19 29.09 -8.34
N ILE A 376 21.48 28.48 -7.38
CA ILE A 376 21.78 28.62 -5.95
C ILE A 376 23.08 27.89 -5.58
N ASN A 377 23.37 26.75 -6.23
CA ASN A 377 24.59 25.96 -5.98
C ASN A 377 25.86 26.54 -6.67
N SER A 378 25.75 27.70 -7.33
CA SER A 378 26.88 28.41 -7.95
C SER A 378 27.92 28.94 -6.93
N GLN A 379 27.65 28.87 -5.62
CA GLN A 379 28.62 29.16 -4.57
C GLN A 379 29.76 28.13 -4.42
N ARG A 380 29.79 27.03 -5.21
CA ARG A 380 30.93 26.09 -5.20
C ARG A 380 32.13 26.49 -6.04
N ARG A 381 32.16 27.70 -6.64
CA ARG A 381 33.36 28.20 -7.34
C ARG A 381 34.52 28.60 -6.44
N GLU A 382 34.36 28.69 -5.12
CA GLU A 382 35.47 28.99 -4.20
C GLU A 382 36.33 27.77 -3.81
N LEU A 383 35.85 26.54 -3.99
CA LEU A 383 36.63 25.33 -3.64
C LEU A 383 37.65 24.93 -4.72
N ALA A 384 37.59 25.50 -5.92
CA ALA A 384 38.57 25.26 -6.98
C ALA A 384 39.85 26.12 -6.86
N LEU A 385 39.88 27.12 -5.96
CA LEU A 385 41.05 27.98 -5.73
C LEU A 385 41.95 27.49 -4.57
N TYR A 386 41.57 26.43 -3.85
CA TYR A 386 42.34 25.88 -2.73
C TYR A 386 43.12 24.58 -3.06
N VAL A 387 43.23 24.21 -4.34
CA VAL A 387 43.98 23.03 -4.80
C VAL A 387 44.98 23.37 -5.92
N THR A 388 45.74 24.44 -5.74
CA THR A 388 46.99 24.68 -6.49
C THR A 388 48.14 24.92 -5.53
#